data_AF-A0A8D8ZBX2-F1
#
_entry.id   AF-A0A8D8ZBX2-F1
#
_cell.length_a   1.000
_cell.length_b   1.000
_cell.length_c   1.000
_cell.angle_alpha   90.00
_cell.angle_beta   90.00
_cell.angle_gamma   90.00
#
_symmetry.space_group_name_H-M   'P 1'
#
loop_
_entity.id
_entity.type
_entity.pdbx_description
1 polymer ?
#
loop_
_entity_poly.entity_id
_entity_poly.type
_entity_poly.pdbx_seq_one_letter_code
_entity_poly.pdbx_strand_id
1 'polypeptide(L)'
;TVINKIEKNKQYYIQYSPESFSDTELFFSKKICFYFSYLCYINKVNSILNLPITVENCLSNYYLNSLNYIKKNIFNSILSVHVHNDMNCSTSTSILSILSNVKRVEGTLFGNGERAGNTSLLILASNYYNLGINPKINF
;
A
#
# COMPACT_ATOMS: atom_id res chain seq x y z
N THR A 1 -9.10 21.05 9.29
CA THR A 1 -8.73 19.63 9.05
C THR A 1 -7.35 19.37 9.60
N VAL A 2 -6.93 18.10 9.80
CA VAL A 2 -5.56 17.75 10.28
C VAL A 2 -4.48 18.41 9.41
N ILE A 3 -4.72 18.49 8.10
CA ILE A 3 -3.83 19.15 7.12
C ILE A 3 -3.59 20.64 7.47
N ASN A 4 -4.61 21.37 7.95
CA ASN A 4 -4.48 22.79 8.29
C ASN A 4 -3.65 23.02 9.58
N LYS A 5 -3.40 21.97 10.37
CA LYS A 5 -2.58 22.05 11.59
C LYS A 5 -1.10 21.78 11.34
N ILE A 6 -0.71 21.51 10.10
CA ILE A 6 0.68 21.23 9.73
C ILE A 6 1.49 22.52 9.68
N GLU A 7 2.55 22.60 10.49
CA GLU A 7 3.48 23.74 10.50
C GLU A 7 4.18 23.85 9.14
N LYS A 8 4.05 25.00 8.47
CA LYS A 8 4.59 25.23 7.12
C LYS A 8 6.12 25.13 7.02
N ASN A 9 6.83 25.20 8.15
CA ASN A 9 8.29 25.24 8.20
C ASN A 9 8.95 23.86 8.41
N LYS A 10 8.16 22.78 8.47
CA LYS A 10 8.66 21.41 8.61
C LYS A 10 8.12 20.54 7.47
N GLN A 11 8.96 19.62 6.98
CA GLN A 11 8.52 18.62 6.01
C GLN A 11 7.84 17.46 6.73
N TYR A 12 6.55 17.27 6.46
CA TYR A 12 5.78 16.14 6.97
C TYR A 12 5.32 15.24 5.82
N TYR A 13 5.27 13.95 6.09
CA TYR A 13 4.54 12.98 5.29
C TYR A 13 3.26 12.60 6.04
N ILE A 14 2.12 12.62 5.35
CA ILE A 14 0.88 12.04 5.88
C ILE A 14 0.63 10.71 5.19
N GLN A 15 0.32 9.68 5.97
CA GLN A 15 -0.21 8.44 5.45
C GLN A 15 -1.69 8.32 5.77
N TYR A 16 -2.48 7.90 4.79
CA TYR A 16 -3.86 7.47 4.99
C TYR A 16 -4.05 6.05 4.47
N SER A 17 -4.79 5.26 5.24
CA SER A 17 -5.25 3.92 4.86
C SER A 17 -6.78 3.90 4.96
N PRO A 18 -7.51 3.56 3.89
CA PRO A 18 -8.85 3.01 4.05
C PRO A 18 -8.68 1.61 4.67
N GLU A 19 -8.68 1.55 6.00
CA GLU A 19 -8.61 0.31 6.76
C GLU A 19 -9.73 -0.65 6.30
N SER A 20 -9.44 -1.95 6.24
CA SER A 20 -10.35 -2.96 5.67
C SER A 20 -10.71 -2.71 4.21
N PHE A 21 -9.75 -2.21 3.41
CA PHE A 21 -9.98 -1.84 2.01
C PHE A 21 -10.48 -2.99 1.13
N SER A 22 -10.00 -4.22 1.36
CA SER A 22 -10.48 -5.43 0.66
C SER A 22 -11.97 -5.70 0.87
N ASP A 23 -12.53 -5.22 1.99
CA ASP A 23 -13.87 -5.55 2.47
C ASP A 23 -14.84 -4.37 2.34
N THR A 24 -14.31 -3.22 1.91
CA THR A 24 -15.06 -1.97 1.73
C THR A 24 -15.52 -1.84 0.28
N GLU A 25 -16.72 -1.29 0.04
CA GLU A 25 -17.20 -1.13 -1.34
C GLU A 25 -16.23 -0.31 -2.18
N LEU A 26 -15.83 -0.87 -3.33
CA LEU A 26 -14.78 -0.30 -4.17
C LEU A 26 -15.05 1.16 -4.59
N PHE A 27 -16.32 1.51 -4.82
CA PHE A 27 -16.72 2.88 -5.15
C PHE A 27 -16.52 3.84 -3.98
N PHE A 28 -16.83 3.40 -2.76
CA PHE A 28 -16.61 4.20 -1.55
C PHE A 28 -15.12 4.39 -1.28
N SER A 29 -14.35 3.31 -1.33
CA SER A 29 -12.88 3.35 -1.21
C SER A 29 -12.25 4.29 -2.23
N LYS A 30 -12.67 4.21 -3.51
CA LYS A 30 -12.21 5.12 -4.56
C LYS A 30 -12.50 6.59 -4.24
N LYS A 31 -13.72 6.90 -3.78
CA LYS A 31 -14.14 8.26 -3.44
C LYS A 31 -13.27 8.84 -2.33
N ILE A 32 -13.04 8.09 -1.25
CA ILE A 32 -12.24 8.57 -0.12
C ILE A 32 -10.75 8.71 -0.50
N CYS A 33 -10.20 7.75 -1.24
CA CYS A 33 -8.82 7.82 -1.75
C CYS A 33 -8.60 9.03 -2.66
N PHE A 34 -9.57 9.32 -3.54
CA PHE A 34 -9.56 10.51 -4.39
C PHE A 34 -9.52 11.78 -3.54
N TYR A 35 -10.45 11.95 -2.59
CA TYR A 35 -10.48 13.16 -1.76
C TYR A 35 -9.22 13.34 -0.91
N PHE A 36 -8.70 12.28 -0.31
CA PHE A 36 -7.45 12.34 0.45
C PHE A 36 -6.29 12.82 -0.43
N SER A 37 -6.08 12.17 -1.58
CA SER A 37 -4.97 12.51 -2.47
C SER A 37 -5.12 13.90 -3.08
N TYR A 38 -6.35 14.31 -3.42
CA TYR A 38 -6.65 15.66 -3.90
C TYR A 38 -6.36 16.72 -2.84
N LEU A 39 -6.80 16.52 -1.59
CA LEU A 39 -6.56 17.45 -0.49
C LEU A 39 -5.07 17.59 -0.20
N CYS A 40 -4.31 16.50 -0.23
CA CYS A 40 -2.85 16.57 -0.06
C CYS A 40 -2.19 17.34 -1.22
N TYR A 41 -2.63 17.07 -2.46
CA TYR A 41 -2.12 17.74 -3.65
C TYR A 41 -2.33 19.26 -3.61
N ILE A 42 -3.55 19.75 -3.38
CA ILE A 42 -3.84 21.20 -3.38
C ILE A 42 -3.13 21.93 -2.23
N ASN A 43 -2.85 21.24 -1.12
CA ASN A 43 -2.13 21.80 0.03
C ASN A 43 -0.61 21.58 -0.06
N LYS A 44 -0.10 21.00 -1.16
CA LYS A 44 1.33 20.68 -1.36
C LYS A 44 1.94 19.87 -0.21
N VAL A 45 1.16 18.92 0.32
CA VAL A 45 1.59 18.01 1.38
C VAL A 45 2.05 16.70 0.75
N ASN A 46 3.23 16.23 1.13
CA ASN A 46 3.70 14.91 0.73
C ASN A 46 2.83 13.84 1.39
N SER A 47 2.27 12.93 0.59
CA SER A 47 1.32 11.94 1.08
C SER A 47 1.62 10.53 0.60
N ILE A 48 1.22 9.58 1.43
CA ILE A 48 1.21 8.14 1.15
C ILE A 48 -0.25 7.69 1.22
N LEU A 49 -0.71 7.02 0.18
CA LEU A 49 -2.00 6.34 0.19
C LEU A 49 -1.71 4.84 0.26
N ASN A 50 -1.98 4.25 1.42
CA ASN A 50 -1.78 2.84 1.68
C ASN A 50 -3.09 2.07 1.48
N LEU A 51 -3.12 1.05 0.64
CA LEU A 51 -4.31 0.24 0.36
C LEU A 51 -4.15 -1.14 1.02
N PRO A 52 -4.56 -1.31 2.29
CA PRO A 52 -4.31 -2.54 3.02
C PRO A 52 -5.21 -3.70 2.56
N ILE A 53 -4.73 -4.91 2.73
CA ILE A 53 -5.55 -6.12 2.83
C ILE A 53 -5.46 -6.53 4.30
N THR A 54 -6.39 -6.02 5.12
CA THR A 54 -6.43 -6.30 6.57
C THR A 54 -6.71 -7.78 6.83
N VAL A 55 -7.61 -8.37 6.04
CA VAL A 55 -7.86 -9.80 6.01
C VAL A 55 -7.75 -10.23 4.55
N GLU A 56 -6.83 -11.14 4.26
CA GLU A 56 -6.70 -11.70 2.91
C GLU A 56 -7.89 -12.62 2.62
N ASN A 57 -8.88 -12.13 1.86
CA ASN A 57 -10.13 -12.83 1.57
C ASN A 57 -10.46 -12.92 0.07
N CYS A 58 -9.54 -12.50 -0.79
CA CYS A 58 -9.67 -12.60 -2.24
C CYS A 58 -8.33 -12.98 -2.87
N LEU A 59 -8.39 -13.54 -4.08
CA LEU A 59 -7.18 -13.86 -4.84
C LEU A 59 -6.45 -12.56 -5.23
N SER A 60 -5.13 -12.64 -5.36
CA SER A 60 -4.27 -11.49 -5.68
C SER A 60 -4.74 -10.72 -6.92
N ASN A 61 -5.21 -11.41 -7.97
CA ASN A 61 -5.70 -10.77 -9.19
C ASN A 61 -6.96 -9.91 -8.97
N TYR A 62 -7.86 -10.31 -8.06
CA TYR A 62 -9.03 -9.50 -7.71
C TYR A 62 -8.61 -8.23 -6.98
N TYR A 63 -7.70 -8.34 -6.01
CA TYR A 63 -7.13 -7.17 -5.35
C TYR A 63 -6.43 -6.22 -6.34
N LEU A 64 -5.63 -6.77 -7.27
CA LEU A 64 -4.97 -5.98 -8.31
C LEU A 64 -5.94 -5.18 -9.18
N ASN A 65 -7.10 -5.76 -9.51
CA ASN A 65 -8.13 -5.05 -10.26
C ASN A 65 -8.67 -3.85 -9.47
N SER A 66 -8.95 -4.03 -8.18
CA SER A 66 -9.37 -2.96 -7.27
C SER A 66 -8.31 -1.86 -7.13
N LEU A 67 -7.04 -2.26 -6.95
CA LEU A 67 -5.91 -1.34 -6.88
C LEU A 67 -5.76 -0.51 -8.17
N ASN A 68 -5.80 -1.17 -9.33
CA ASN A 68 -5.68 -0.50 -10.62
C ASN A 68 -6.88 0.42 -10.91
N TYR A 69 -8.07 0.05 -10.45
CA TYR A 69 -9.26 0.89 -10.58
C TYR A 69 -9.15 2.20 -9.77
N ILE A 70 -8.64 2.12 -8.54
CA ILE A 70 -8.43 3.31 -7.69
C ILE A 70 -7.30 4.17 -8.21
N LYS A 71 -6.15 3.55 -8.50
CA LYS A 71 -4.91 4.21 -8.94
C LYS A 71 -5.10 5.19 -10.09
N LYS A 72 -6.04 4.94 -11.00
CA LYS A 72 -6.35 5.83 -12.15
C LYS A 72 -6.73 7.27 -11.75
N ASN A 73 -7.17 7.50 -10.51
CA ASN A 73 -7.71 8.78 -10.06
C ASN A 73 -6.97 9.35 -8.83
N ILE A 74 -5.73 8.89 -8.58
CA ILE A 74 -4.94 9.35 -7.44
C ILE A 74 -3.95 10.42 -7.91
N PHE A 75 -3.88 11.53 -7.17
CA PHE A 75 -2.91 12.60 -7.40
C PHE A 75 -1.52 12.21 -6.86
N ASN A 76 -0.59 13.15 -6.65
CA ASN A 76 0.82 12.94 -6.27
C ASN A 76 1.11 12.19 -4.94
N SER A 77 0.21 11.33 -4.46
CA SER A 77 0.44 10.41 -3.34
C SER A 77 1.29 9.21 -3.77
N ILE A 78 2.24 8.82 -2.92
CA ILE A 78 2.95 7.56 -3.07
C ILE A 78 1.97 6.42 -2.77
N LEU A 79 1.75 5.53 -3.74
CA LEU A 79 0.94 4.34 -3.51
C LEU A 79 1.74 3.30 -2.71
N SER A 80 1.11 2.84 -1.64
CA SER A 80 1.60 1.80 -0.74
C SER A 80 0.60 0.65 -0.65
N VAL A 81 1.08 -0.56 -0.40
CA VAL A 81 0.25 -1.73 -0.05
C VAL A 81 0.71 -2.32 1.27
N HIS A 82 -0.22 -2.89 2.02
CA HIS A 82 0.02 -3.55 3.30
C HIS A 82 -0.81 -4.83 3.29
N VAL A 83 -0.16 -5.98 3.12
CA VAL A 83 -0.87 -7.22 2.81
C VAL A 83 -0.65 -8.24 3.93
N HIS A 84 -1.73 -8.62 4.61
CA HIS A 84 -1.76 -9.76 5.53
C HIS A 84 -1.81 -11.09 4.77
N ASN A 85 -1.53 -12.19 5.47
CA ASN A 85 -1.24 -13.48 4.85
C ASN A 85 -2.30 -14.57 5.11
N ASP A 86 -3.57 -14.19 5.34
CA ASP A 86 -4.63 -15.14 5.72
C ASP A 86 -4.88 -16.25 4.66
N MET A 87 -4.59 -16.02 3.37
CA MET A 87 -4.65 -17.01 2.30
C MET A 87 -3.27 -17.48 1.81
N ASN A 88 -2.20 -17.18 2.57
CA ASN A 88 -0.81 -17.45 2.20
C ASN A 88 -0.36 -16.81 0.88
N CYS A 89 -1.01 -15.73 0.44
CA CYS A 89 -0.70 -15.06 -0.83
C CYS A 89 -0.07 -13.66 -0.63
N SER A 90 0.27 -13.27 0.60
CA SER A 90 0.76 -11.90 0.88
C SER A 90 1.98 -11.49 0.05
N THR A 91 2.93 -12.40 -0.13
CA THR A 91 4.15 -12.18 -0.92
C THR A 91 3.84 -12.04 -2.40
N SER A 92 2.99 -12.92 -2.96
CA SER A 92 2.63 -12.85 -4.39
C SER A 92 1.81 -11.60 -4.69
N THR A 93 0.83 -11.28 -3.83
CA THR A 93 0.03 -10.06 -3.91
C THR A 93 0.89 -8.80 -3.85
N SER A 94 1.89 -8.76 -2.96
CA SER A 94 2.84 -7.64 -2.87
C SER A 94 3.71 -7.49 -4.12
N ILE A 95 4.25 -8.57 -4.68
CA ILE A 95 5.05 -8.52 -5.93
C ILE A 95 4.19 -8.03 -7.10
N LEU A 96 2.99 -8.59 -7.27
CA LEU A 96 2.05 -8.18 -8.31
C LEU A 96 1.62 -6.71 -8.18
N SER A 97 1.50 -6.21 -6.95
CA SER A 97 1.24 -4.80 -6.67
C SER A 97 2.40 -3.92 -7.14
N ILE A 98 3.64 -4.32 -6.89
CA ILE A 98 4.83 -3.59 -7.40
C ILE A 98 4.86 -3.59 -8.93
N LEU A 99 4.56 -4.72 -9.58
CA LEU A 99 4.42 -4.79 -11.04
C LEU A 99 3.30 -3.87 -11.57
N SER A 100 2.28 -3.60 -10.75
CA SER A 100 1.23 -2.61 -11.02
C SER A 100 1.66 -1.16 -10.70
N ASN A 101 2.96 -0.89 -10.59
CA ASN A 101 3.58 0.40 -10.24
C ASN A 101 3.23 0.96 -8.85
N VAL A 102 2.92 0.11 -7.88
CA VAL A 102 3.02 0.51 -6.47
C VAL A 102 4.49 0.78 -6.13
N LYS A 103 4.74 1.81 -5.31
CA LYS A 103 6.11 2.25 -5.00
C LYS A 103 6.55 1.89 -3.59
N ARG A 104 5.64 1.42 -2.74
CA ARG A 104 5.92 1.06 -1.36
C ARG A 104 5.15 -0.18 -0.93
N VAL A 105 5.83 -1.07 -0.19
CA VAL A 105 5.21 -2.22 0.47
C VAL A 105 5.47 -2.08 1.97
N GLU A 106 4.43 -2.24 2.77
CA GLU A 106 4.51 -2.41 4.21
C GLU A 106 4.48 -3.89 4.55
N GLY A 107 5.42 -4.32 5.37
CA GLY A 107 5.55 -5.69 5.82
C GLY A 107 6.50 -5.78 7.00
N THR A 108 6.86 -6.99 7.39
CA THR A 108 7.75 -7.26 8.52
C THR A 108 8.85 -8.24 8.16
N LEU A 109 9.93 -8.24 8.95
CA LEU A 109 10.93 -9.29 8.84
C LEU A 109 10.29 -10.63 9.23
N PHE A 110 10.55 -11.66 8.42
CA PHE A 110 10.00 -13.01 8.58
C PHE A 110 8.45 -13.09 8.64
N GLY A 111 7.73 -12.04 8.21
CA GLY A 111 6.28 -12.05 8.10
C GLY A 111 5.52 -11.95 9.43
N ASN A 112 6.16 -11.51 10.51
CA ASN A 112 5.47 -11.30 11.79
C ASN A 112 4.29 -10.32 11.69
N GLY A 113 3.22 -10.55 12.46
CA GLY A 113 2.02 -9.71 12.46
C GLY A 113 0.86 -10.42 13.16
N GLU A 114 -0.32 -9.81 13.13
CA GLU A 114 -1.52 -10.47 13.66
C GLU A 114 -1.90 -11.71 12.84
N ARG A 115 -2.47 -12.73 13.49
CA ARG A 115 -2.98 -13.96 12.86
C ARG A 115 -1.93 -14.66 11.98
N ALA A 116 -2.15 -14.70 10.66
CA ALA A 116 -1.26 -15.31 9.68
C ALA A 116 -0.04 -14.44 9.36
N GLY A 117 0.00 -13.20 9.87
CA GLY A 117 1.12 -12.30 9.76
C GLY A 117 1.05 -11.38 8.53
N ASN A 118 2.12 -10.61 8.36
CA ASN A 118 2.31 -9.68 7.25
C ASN A 118 3.10 -10.32 6.12
N THR A 119 3.16 -9.63 4.97
CA THR A 119 4.14 -9.96 3.94
C THR A 119 5.56 -9.95 4.52
N SER A 120 6.30 -11.04 4.29
CA SER A 120 7.69 -11.16 4.71
C SER A 120 8.61 -10.33 3.82
N LEU A 121 9.21 -9.28 4.38
CA LEU A 121 10.17 -8.43 3.68
C LEU A 121 11.45 -9.18 3.28
N LEU A 122 11.85 -10.18 4.06
CA LEU A 122 12.99 -11.03 3.73
C LEU A 122 12.72 -11.86 2.47
N ILE A 123 11.52 -12.44 2.37
CA ILE A 123 11.13 -13.22 1.18
C ILE A 123 11.01 -12.31 -0.04
N LEU A 124 10.46 -11.10 0.10
CA LEU A 124 10.45 -10.12 -0.99
C LEU A 124 11.87 -9.77 -1.47
N ALA A 125 12.78 -9.45 -0.55
CA ALA A 125 14.17 -9.13 -0.89
C ALA A 125 14.89 -10.31 -1.56
N SER A 126 14.74 -11.52 -1.00
CA SER A 126 15.30 -12.76 -1.56
C SER A 126 14.76 -13.05 -2.96
N ASN A 127 13.46 -12.89 -3.19
CA ASN A 127 12.87 -13.05 -4.52
C ASN A 127 13.42 -12.04 -5.53
N TYR A 128 13.58 -10.77 -5.14
CA TYR A 128 14.20 -9.77 -6.00
C TYR A 128 15.63 -10.14 -6.36
N TYR A 129 16.42 -10.52 -5.36
CA TYR A 129 17.80 -10.96 -5.56
C TYR A 129 17.91 -12.18 -6.49
N ASN A 130 17.07 -13.20 -6.27
CA ASN A 130 17.03 -14.41 -7.10
C ASN A 130 16.61 -14.14 -8.55
N LEU A 131 15.87 -13.05 -8.79
CA LEU A 131 15.53 -12.55 -10.13
C LEU A 131 16.59 -11.60 -10.73
N GLY A 132 17.73 -11.42 -10.05
CA GLY A 132 18.82 -10.53 -10.49
C GLY A 132 18.53 -9.04 -10.25
N ILE A 133 17.51 -8.70 -9.44
CA ILE A 133 17.13 -7.33 -9.11
C ILE A 133 17.73 -6.97 -7.75
N ASN A 134 18.49 -5.87 -7.67
CA ASN A 134 19.05 -5.41 -6.40
C ASN A 134 17.92 -4.96 -5.44
N PRO A 135 17.72 -5.63 -4.28
CA PRO A 135 16.68 -5.28 -3.33
C PRO A 135 17.01 -4.04 -2.48
N LYS A 136 18.23 -3.49 -2.61
CA LYS A 136 18.73 -2.32 -1.86
C LYS A 136 18.76 -2.49 -0.34
N ILE A 137 18.78 -3.75 0.12
CA ILE A 137 18.88 -4.14 1.51
C ILE A 137 19.90 -5.28 1.59
N ASN A 138 20.69 -5.32 2.66
CA ASN A 138 21.60 -6.43 2.96
C ASN A 138 20.88 -7.45 3.84
N PHE A 139 20.83 -8.72 3.43
CA PHE A 139 20.03 -9.76 4.07
C PHE A 139 20.70 -11.13 3.97
#